data_AF-A0A257XBX9-F1
#
_entry.id   AF-A0A257XBX9-F1
#
_cell.length_a   1.000
_cell.length_b   1.000
_cell.length_c   1.000
_cell.angle_alpha   90.00
_cell.angle_beta   90.00
_cell.angle_gamma   90.00
#
_symmetry.space_group_name_H-M   'P 1'
#
loop_
_entity.id
_entity.type
_entity.pdbx_description
1 polymer ?
#
loop_
_entity_poly.entity_id
_entity_poly.type
_entity_poly.pdbx_seq_one_letter_code
_entity_poly.pdbx_strand_id
1 'polypeptide(L)'
;MTDIFHEIEEDLRRDRFQRLWSRFGIYFILLVVAIIAGAGAWSGYRWWSQQQAQASGARFEAASQLAEEGKPAEAEAAFAEIIANGTTGYRVLARFRAAGELSLSDKPGGAAAFDALAADGTLSTLTRDIARVRAALLLVDTAPLADIQTRMQTLADSQSALRHSAREIIALAQVRAGELAAANKTATSIMDDPEVPAGVRNRADLVRTLTAASAPAPSAPAAAGAATQ
;
A
#
# COMPACT_ATOMS: atom_id res chain seq x y z
N MET A 1 15.52 21.01 -72.02
CA MET A 1 16.89 20.64 -71.62
C MET A 1 16.98 20.64 -70.09
N THR A 2 16.16 19.82 -69.45
CA THR A 2 16.00 19.78 -67.98
C THR A 2 15.94 18.35 -67.45
N ASP A 3 15.62 17.37 -68.30
CA ASP A 3 15.65 15.94 -67.94
C ASP A 3 17.04 15.42 -67.60
N ILE A 4 18.08 15.69 -68.41
CA ILE A 4 19.43 15.15 -68.18
C ILE A 4 20.02 15.60 -66.82
N PHE A 5 19.74 16.83 -66.37
CA PHE A 5 20.24 17.30 -65.07
C PHE A 5 19.50 16.67 -63.89
N HIS A 6 18.19 16.43 -64.03
CA HIS A 6 17.45 15.66 -63.02
C HIS A 6 17.85 14.18 -63.01
N GLU A 7 18.05 13.56 -64.17
CA GLU A 7 18.44 12.15 -64.29
C GLU A 7 19.84 11.91 -63.68
N ILE A 8 20.78 12.81 -63.92
CA ILE A 8 22.13 12.76 -63.33
C ILE A 8 22.12 13.01 -61.82
N GLU A 9 21.27 13.92 -61.33
CA GLU A 9 21.16 14.23 -59.91
C GLU A 9 20.43 13.12 -59.13
N GLU A 10 19.45 12.45 -59.77
CA GLU A 10 18.76 11.26 -59.27
C GLU A 10 19.74 10.08 -59.15
N ASP A 11 20.58 9.86 -60.15
CA ASP A 11 21.62 8.81 -60.12
C ASP A 11 22.68 9.10 -59.04
N LEU A 12 23.14 10.35 -58.89
CA LEU A 12 24.08 10.73 -57.83
C LEU A 12 23.47 10.65 -56.42
N ARG A 13 22.15 10.86 -56.29
CA ARG A 13 21.43 10.69 -55.02
C ARG A 13 21.31 9.20 -54.70
N ARG A 14 20.96 8.38 -55.68
CA ARG A 14 20.86 6.92 -55.57
C ARG A 14 22.20 6.30 -55.19
N ASP A 15 23.28 6.72 -55.84
CA ASP A 15 24.64 6.27 -55.55
C ASP A 15 25.09 6.61 -54.13
N ARG A 16 24.77 7.82 -53.65
CA ARG A 16 25.08 8.25 -52.27
C ARG A 16 24.31 7.44 -51.24
N PHE A 17 23.02 7.18 -51.46
CA PHE A 17 22.22 6.30 -50.62
C PHE A 17 22.73 4.86 -50.64
N GLN A 18 23.13 4.35 -51.79
CA GLN A 18 23.63 2.99 -51.95
C GLN A 18 25.01 2.79 -51.29
N ARG A 19 25.88 3.81 -51.31
CA ARG A 19 27.15 3.83 -50.54
C ARG A 19 26.91 3.92 -49.03
N LEU A 20 25.93 4.71 -48.58
CA LEU A 20 25.55 4.73 -47.16
C LEU A 20 24.98 3.39 -46.72
N TRP A 21 24.10 2.78 -47.51
CA TRP A 21 23.47 1.50 -47.21
C TRP A 21 24.45 0.34 -47.23
N SER A 22 25.36 0.27 -48.19
CA SER A 22 26.40 -0.77 -48.23
C SER A 22 27.34 -0.71 -47.01
N ARG A 23 27.57 0.48 -46.43
CA ARG A 23 28.39 0.65 -45.23
C ARG A 23 27.62 0.51 -43.91
N PHE A 24 26.40 1.05 -43.83
CA PHE A 24 25.62 1.14 -42.59
C PHE A 24 24.40 0.20 -42.53
N GLY A 25 23.97 -0.36 -43.65
CA GLY A 25 22.80 -1.23 -43.75
C GLY A 25 22.92 -2.46 -42.86
N ILE A 26 24.11 -3.06 -42.73
CA ILE A 26 24.33 -4.19 -41.82
C ILE A 26 24.15 -3.80 -40.35
N TYR A 27 24.61 -2.61 -39.93
CA TYR A 27 24.41 -2.12 -38.57
C TYR A 27 22.95 -1.80 -38.29
N PHE A 28 22.23 -1.24 -39.27
CA PHE A 28 20.80 -1.01 -39.16
C PHE A 28 20.02 -2.33 -39.04
N ILE A 29 20.35 -3.34 -39.85
CA ILE A 29 19.75 -4.67 -39.76
C ILE A 29 20.06 -5.31 -38.41
N LEU A 30 21.31 -5.27 -37.94
CA LEU A 30 21.70 -5.79 -36.63
C LEU A 30 20.96 -5.09 -35.49
N LEU A 31 20.77 -3.76 -35.57
CA LEU A 31 19.99 -3.00 -34.60
C LEU A 31 18.53 -3.48 -34.57
N VAL A 32 17.88 -3.62 -35.73
CA VAL A 32 16.50 -4.10 -35.83
C VAL A 32 16.37 -5.53 -35.27
N VAL A 33 17.31 -6.42 -35.62
CA VAL A 33 17.35 -7.79 -35.11
C VAL A 33 17.54 -7.80 -33.59
N ALA A 34 18.43 -6.97 -33.05
CA ALA A 34 18.66 -6.85 -31.62
C ALA A 34 17.40 -6.36 -30.87
N ILE A 35 16.67 -5.39 -31.44
CA ILE A 35 15.40 -4.92 -30.89
C ILE A 35 14.35 -6.04 -30.87
N ILE A 36 14.19 -6.77 -31.98
CA ILE A 36 13.24 -7.89 -32.08
C ILE A 36 13.60 -9.01 -31.09
N ALA A 37 14.88 -9.37 -31.00
CA ALA A 37 15.36 -10.37 -30.05
C ALA A 37 15.13 -9.93 -28.59
N GLY A 38 15.40 -8.66 -28.28
CA GLY A 38 15.13 -8.08 -26.96
C GLY A 38 13.64 -8.08 -26.61
N ALA A 39 12.78 -7.69 -27.55
CA ALA A 39 11.33 -7.75 -27.36
C ALA A 39 10.81 -9.19 -27.19
N GLY A 40 11.34 -10.14 -27.97
CA GLY A 40 11.01 -11.56 -27.85
C GLY A 40 11.41 -12.14 -26.49
N ALA A 41 12.64 -11.85 -26.05
CA ALA A 41 13.13 -12.25 -24.73
C ALA A 41 12.29 -11.66 -23.60
N TRP A 42 11.96 -10.36 -23.67
CA TRP A 42 11.10 -9.69 -22.71
C TRP A 42 9.69 -10.32 -22.67
N SER A 43 9.08 -10.54 -23.84
CA SER A 43 7.75 -11.11 -23.94
C SER A 43 7.70 -12.54 -23.39
N GLY A 44 8.72 -13.36 -23.67
CA GLY A 44 8.86 -14.71 -23.11
C GLY A 44 9.01 -14.70 -21.59
N TYR A 45 9.87 -13.82 -21.05
CA TYR A 45 10.01 -13.64 -19.61
C TYR A 45 8.70 -13.20 -18.95
N ARG A 46 7.99 -12.24 -19.56
CA ARG A 46 6.71 -11.77 -19.05
C ARG A 46 5.66 -12.88 -19.05
N TRP A 47 5.55 -13.66 -20.11
CA TRP A 47 4.61 -14.78 -20.17
C TRP A 47 4.89 -15.83 -19.08
N TRP A 48 6.16 -16.21 -18.89
CA TRP A 48 6.56 -17.15 -17.85
C TRP A 48 6.25 -16.60 -16.43
N SER A 49 6.60 -15.34 -16.17
CA SER A 49 6.30 -14.67 -14.90
C SER A 49 4.80 -14.60 -14.62
N GLN A 50 3.98 -14.34 -15.65
CA GLN A 50 2.52 -14.29 -15.51
C GLN A 50 1.97 -15.67 -15.18
N GLN A 51 2.49 -16.73 -15.80
CA GLN A 51 2.03 -18.09 -15.52
C GLN A 51 2.32 -18.51 -14.07
N GLN A 52 3.49 -18.14 -13.54
CA GLN A 52 3.84 -18.39 -12.14
C GLN A 52 2.95 -17.58 -11.17
N ALA A 53 2.63 -16.34 -11.53
CA ALA A 53 1.72 -15.50 -10.75
C ALA A 53 0.30 -16.05 -10.74
N GLN A 54 -0.22 -16.54 -11.88
CA GLN A 54 -1.52 -17.19 -11.97
C GLN A 54 -1.60 -18.46 -11.10
N ALA A 55 -0.57 -19.31 -11.14
CA ALA A 55 -0.50 -20.49 -10.29
C ALA A 55 -0.46 -20.13 -8.79
N SER A 56 0.32 -19.10 -8.41
CA SER A 56 0.34 -18.59 -7.03
C SER A 56 -1.00 -18.00 -6.62
N GLY A 57 -1.68 -17.31 -7.53
CA GLY A 57 -3.00 -16.71 -7.32
C GLY A 57 -4.08 -17.75 -7.09
N ALA A 58 -4.16 -18.79 -7.93
CA ALA A 58 -5.10 -19.88 -7.76
C ALA A 58 -4.92 -20.60 -6.41
N ARG A 59 -3.67 -20.81 -5.97
CA ARG A 59 -3.38 -21.38 -4.64
C ARG A 59 -3.84 -20.46 -3.52
N PHE A 60 -3.59 -19.15 -3.65
CA PHE A 60 -4.02 -18.16 -2.67
C PHE A 60 -5.53 -18.07 -2.56
N GLU A 61 -6.23 -18.12 -3.68
CA GLU A 61 -7.69 -18.13 -3.73
C GLU A 61 -8.24 -19.40 -3.05
N ALA A 62 -7.71 -20.58 -3.39
CA ALA A 62 -8.09 -21.83 -2.74
C ALA A 62 -7.84 -21.80 -1.22
N ALA A 63 -6.68 -21.30 -0.78
CA ALA A 63 -6.38 -21.12 0.63
C ALA A 63 -7.36 -20.16 1.34
N SER A 64 -7.79 -19.11 0.64
CA SER A 64 -8.78 -18.16 1.16
C SER A 64 -10.16 -18.78 1.27
N GLN A 65 -10.57 -19.58 0.28
CA GLN A 65 -11.84 -20.33 0.33
C GLN A 65 -11.87 -21.31 1.50
N LEU A 66 -10.76 -22.03 1.77
CA LEU A 66 -10.69 -22.92 2.94
C LEU A 66 -10.93 -22.16 4.27
N ALA A 67 -10.41 -20.94 4.40
CA ALA A 67 -10.65 -20.11 5.57
C ALA A 67 -12.14 -19.70 5.66
N GLU A 68 -12.75 -19.31 4.54
CA GLU A 68 -14.17 -18.94 4.47
C GLU A 68 -15.11 -20.12 4.74
N GLU A 69 -14.72 -21.33 4.36
CA GLU A 69 -15.44 -22.59 4.65
C GLU A 69 -15.30 -23.04 6.12
N GLY A 70 -14.56 -22.31 6.95
CA GLY A 70 -14.36 -22.65 8.36
C GLY A 70 -13.37 -23.79 8.58
N LYS A 71 -12.39 -23.96 7.68
CA LYS A 71 -11.28 -24.93 7.80
C LYS A 71 -9.95 -24.22 8.09
N PRO A 72 -9.79 -23.58 9.26
CA PRO A 72 -8.64 -22.72 9.54
C PRO A 72 -7.30 -23.45 9.49
N ALA A 73 -7.24 -24.71 9.94
CA ALA A 73 -5.99 -25.50 9.90
C ALA A 73 -5.53 -25.83 8.47
N GLU A 74 -6.48 -26.16 7.58
CA GLU A 74 -6.17 -26.42 6.18
C GLU A 74 -5.76 -25.13 5.45
N ALA A 75 -6.46 -24.02 5.75
CA ALA A 75 -6.11 -22.71 5.23
C ALA A 75 -4.70 -22.28 5.68
N GLU A 76 -4.36 -22.47 6.95
CA GLU A 76 -3.03 -22.16 7.50
C GLU A 76 -1.93 -22.96 6.79
N ALA A 77 -2.13 -24.27 6.61
CA ALA A 77 -1.19 -25.11 5.86
C ALA A 77 -1.02 -24.64 4.41
N ALA A 78 -2.13 -24.30 3.74
CA ALA A 78 -2.10 -23.79 2.36
C ALA A 78 -1.39 -22.44 2.26
N PHE A 79 -1.62 -21.52 3.21
CA PHE A 79 -0.88 -20.26 3.26
C PHE A 79 0.61 -20.48 3.54
N ALA A 80 0.97 -21.41 4.43
CA ALA A 80 2.36 -21.76 4.69
C ALA A 80 3.09 -22.26 3.43
N GLU A 81 2.41 -23.06 2.59
CA GLU A 81 2.96 -23.50 1.31
C GLU A 81 3.22 -22.33 0.35
N ILE A 82 2.29 -21.37 0.27
CA ILE A 82 2.46 -20.17 -0.57
C ILE A 82 3.59 -19.30 -0.03
N ILE A 83 3.75 -19.19 1.29
CA ILE A 83 4.84 -18.43 1.91
C ILE A 83 6.20 -19.05 1.58
N ALA A 84 6.29 -20.38 1.49
CA ALA A 84 7.52 -21.09 1.14
C ALA A 84 7.82 -21.02 -0.37
N ASN A 85 6.81 -21.27 -1.22
CA ASN A 85 7.00 -21.60 -2.63
C ASN A 85 6.38 -20.60 -3.62
N GLY A 86 5.62 -19.61 -3.14
CA GLY A 86 4.93 -18.63 -3.97
C GLY A 86 5.85 -17.55 -4.53
N THR A 87 5.35 -16.76 -5.47
CA THR A 87 6.04 -15.55 -5.93
C THR A 87 6.08 -14.48 -4.83
N THR A 88 7.05 -13.55 -4.89
CA THR A 88 7.28 -12.54 -3.85
C THR A 88 6.01 -11.81 -3.39
N GLY A 89 5.17 -11.35 -4.31
CA GLY A 89 3.93 -10.65 -3.98
C GLY A 89 2.93 -11.53 -3.22
N TYR A 90 2.73 -12.77 -3.68
CA TYR A 90 1.82 -13.72 -3.05
C TYR A 90 2.35 -14.25 -1.72
N ARG A 91 3.67 -14.37 -1.54
CA ARG A 91 4.28 -14.70 -0.23
C ARG A 91 3.92 -13.66 0.81
N VAL A 92 4.03 -12.37 0.47
CA VAL A 92 3.66 -11.28 1.38
C VAL A 92 2.16 -11.31 1.66
N LEU A 93 1.33 -11.44 0.62
CA LEU A 93 -0.12 -11.48 0.79
C LEU A 93 -0.58 -12.67 1.65
N ALA A 94 0.02 -13.84 1.46
CA ALA A 94 -0.23 -15.04 2.26
C ALA A 94 0.17 -14.83 3.73
N ARG A 95 1.30 -14.16 4.03
CA ARG A 95 1.66 -13.79 5.40
C ARG A 95 0.62 -12.87 6.04
N PHE A 96 0.13 -11.86 5.31
CA PHE A 96 -0.92 -10.97 5.81
C PHE A 96 -2.23 -11.72 6.08
N ARG A 97 -2.61 -12.62 5.16
CA ARG A 97 -3.85 -13.41 5.27
C ARG A 97 -3.76 -14.40 6.43
N ALA A 98 -2.65 -15.10 6.58
CA ALA A 98 -2.38 -16.02 7.70
C ALA A 98 -2.38 -15.29 9.05
N ALA A 99 -1.75 -14.12 9.15
CA ALA A 99 -1.82 -13.29 10.36
C ALA A 99 -3.25 -12.84 10.69
N GLY A 100 -4.04 -12.53 9.66
CA GLY A 100 -5.47 -12.22 9.81
C GLY A 100 -6.29 -13.39 10.33
N GLU A 101 -6.10 -14.59 9.76
CA GLU A 101 -6.77 -15.81 10.23
C GLU A 101 -6.39 -16.16 11.66
N LEU A 102 -5.10 -16.14 11.98
CA LEU A 102 -4.61 -16.39 13.33
C LEU A 102 -5.25 -15.42 14.35
N SER A 103 -5.47 -14.16 13.95
CA SER A 103 -6.08 -13.16 14.83
C SER A 103 -7.55 -13.43 15.20
N LEU A 104 -8.25 -14.32 14.48
CA LEU A 104 -9.63 -14.69 14.79
C LEU A 104 -9.70 -15.56 16.06
N SER A 105 -8.70 -16.41 16.28
CA SER A 105 -8.61 -17.30 17.45
C SER A 105 -7.61 -16.80 18.51
N ASP A 106 -6.51 -16.19 18.08
CA ASP A 106 -5.43 -15.67 18.91
C ASP A 106 -5.02 -14.26 18.45
N LYS A 107 -5.69 -13.24 19.01
CA LYS A 107 -5.39 -11.83 18.71
C LYS A 107 -3.91 -11.48 19.00
N PRO A 108 -3.33 -11.83 20.18
CA PRO A 108 -1.89 -11.63 20.42
C PRO A 108 -0.98 -12.31 19.38
N GLY A 109 -1.25 -13.56 19.02
CA GLY A 109 -0.49 -14.28 17.99
C GLY A 109 -0.58 -13.63 16.62
N GLY A 110 -1.78 -13.23 16.21
CA GLY A 110 -2.00 -12.47 14.98
C GLY A 110 -1.29 -11.12 14.97
N ALA A 111 -1.31 -10.39 16.10
CA ALA A 111 -0.56 -9.14 16.26
C ALA A 111 0.95 -9.36 16.14
N ALA A 112 1.50 -10.40 16.75
CA ALA A 112 2.91 -10.77 16.62
C ALA A 112 3.29 -11.13 15.17
N ALA A 113 2.41 -11.82 14.45
CA ALA A 113 2.61 -12.13 13.04
C ALA A 113 2.63 -10.86 12.15
N PHE A 114 1.77 -9.89 12.43
CA PHE A 114 1.82 -8.57 11.79
C PHE A 114 3.06 -7.76 12.21
N ASP A 115 3.48 -7.81 13.46
CA ASP A 115 4.72 -7.17 13.92
C ASP A 115 5.95 -7.74 13.20
N ALA A 116 5.97 -9.05 12.93
CA ALA A 116 7.03 -9.69 12.13
C ALA A 116 7.07 -9.17 10.67
N LEU A 117 5.91 -8.86 10.08
CA LEU A 117 5.83 -8.19 8.78
C LEU A 117 6.30 -6.73 8.87
N ALA A 118 5.95 -6.02 9.94
CA ALA A 118 6.38 -4.64 10.17
C ALA A 118 7.90 -4.50 10.40
N ALA A 119 8.55 -5.54 10.92
CA ALA A 119 9.99 -5.59 11.14
C ALA A 119 10.78 -6.01 9.89
N ASP A 120 10.11 -6.51 8.84
CA ASP A 120 10.78 -7.05 7.65
C ASP A 120 11.36 -5.92 6.77
N GLY A 121 12.68 -5.77 6.84
CA GLY A 121 13.46 -4.78 6.08
C GLY A 121 13.29 -4.88 4.57
N THR A 122 12.91 -6.06 4.05
CA THR A 122 12.77 -6.33 2.61
C THR A 122 11.47 -5.81 2.02
N LEU A 123 10.49 -5.49 2.87
CA LEU A 123 9.19 -4.98 2.44
C LEU A 123 9.23 -3.46 2.22
N SER A 124 8.32 -2.99 1.37
CA SER A 124 8.13 -1.54 1.19
C SER A 124 7.71 -0.89 2.51
N THR A 125 8.04 0.39 2.69
CA THR A 125 7.61 1.16 3.86
C THR A 125 6.10 1.14 4.04
N LEU A 126 5.34 1.30 2.94
CA LEU A 126 3.88 1.22 2.97
C LEU A 126 3.39 -0.14 3.48
N THR A 127 3.97 -1.25 3.00
CA THR A 127 3.61 -2.60 3.46
C THR A 127 3.87 -2.77 4.94
N ARG A 128 5.03 -2.31 5.45
CA ARG A 128 5.34 -2.35 6.88
C ARG A 128 4.38 -1.51 7.70
N ASP A 129 4.03 -0.32 7.22
CA ASP A 129 3.10 0.56 7.93
C ASP A 129 1.69 -0.06 8.01
N ILE A 130 1.20 -0.70 6.94
CA ILE A 130 -0.06 -1.45 6.97
C ILE A 130 0.01 -2.56 8.04
N ALA A 131 1.12 -3.29 8.11
CA ALA A 131 1.30 -4.33 9.12
C ALA A 131 1.29 -3.76 10.55
N ARG A 132 1.95 -2.63 10.80
CA ARG A 132 1.91 -1.94 12.11
C ARG A 132 0.50 -1.53 12.50
N VAL A 133 -0.26 -0.94 11.57
CA VAL A 133 -1.65 -0.55 11.80
C VAL A 133 -2.52 -1.77 12.13
N ARG A 134 -2.35 -2.88 11.40
CA ARG A 134 -3.07 -4.13 11.65
C ARG A 134 -2.75 -4.72 13.03
N ALA A 135 -1.48 -4.76 13.42
CA ALA A 135 -1.06 -5.21 14.75
C ALA A 135 -1.65 -4.33 15.85
N ALA A 136 -1.54 -3.01 15.72
CA ALA A 136 -2.04 -2.07 16.72
C ALA A 136 -3.57 -2.14 16.87
N LEU A 137 -4.30 -2.34 15.77
CA LEU A 137 -5.76 -2.52 15.82
C LEU A 137 -6.17 -3.79 16.58
N LEU A 138 -5.40 -4.89 16.48
CA LEU A 138 -5.68 -6.10 17.25
C LEU A 138 -5.40 -5.92 18.76
N LEU A 139 -4.48 -5.03 19.10
CA LEU A 139 -4.04 -4.78 20.47
C LEU A 139 -4.76 -3.60 21.14
N VAL A 140 -5.46 -2.74 20.41
CA VAL A 140 -6.06 -1.51 20.96
C VAL A 140 -7.01 -1.79 22.13
N ASP A 141 -7.71 -2.92 22.10
CA ASP A 141 -8.66 -3.37 23.10
C ASP A 141 -8.02 -4.10 24.30
N THR A 142 -6.74 -4.46 24.24
CA THR A 142 -6.06 -5.21 25.31
C THR A 142 -4.80 -4.53 25.86
N ALA A 143 -3.98 -3.90 25.02
CA ALA A 143 -2.72 -3.26 25.39
C ALA A 143 -2.89 -1.93 26.15
N PRO A 144 -1.91 -1.53 26.99
CA PRO A 144 -1.87 -0.21 27.59
C PRO A 144 -1.84 0.94 26.56
N LEU A 145 -2.39 2.10 26.92
CA LEU A 145 -2.38 3.30 26.07
C LEU A 145 -0.96 3.68 25.63
N ALA A 146 0.01 3.66 26.55
CA ALA A 146 1.39 4.03 26.28
C ALA A 146 2.03 3.16 25.18
N ASP A 147 1.69 1.86 25.15
CA ASP A 147 2.20 0.93 24.15
C ASP A 147 1.62 1.25 22.76
N ILE A 148 0.31 1.51 22.68
CA ILE A 148 -0.34 1.90 21.43
C ILE A 148 0.20 3.24 20.91
N GLN A 149 0.36 4.22 21.79
CA GLN A 149 0.97 5.50 21.44
C GLN A 149 2.38 5.29 20.89
N THR A 150 3.24 4.57 21.61
CA THR A 150 4.61 4.29 21.16
C THR A 150 4.65 3.62 19.78
N ARG A 151 3.74 2.67 19.54
CA ARG A 151 3.64 1.97 18.25
C ARG A 151 3.18 2.87 17.10
N MET A 152 2.26 3.78 17.36
CA MET A 152 1.56 4.57 16.32
C MET A 152 2.06 6.01 16.15
N GLN A 153 2.77 6.58 17.14
CA GLN A 153 3.13 7.99 17.16
C GLN A 153 3.94 8.41 15.93
N THR A 154 4.97 7.64 15.57
CA THR A 154 5.78 7.91 14.37
C THR A 154 4.93 7.95 13.10
N LEU A 155 3.93 7.07 13.00
CA LEU A 155 3.04 7.03 11.84
C LEU A 155 2.06 8.20 11.84
N ALA A 156 1.52 8.54 13.02
CA ALA A 156 0.58 9.65 13.23
C ALA A 156 1.19 11.04 12.96
N ASP A 157 2.49 11.21 13.23
CA ASP A 157 3.21 12.47 13.03
C ASP A 157 3.84 12.60 11.64
N SER A 158 4.01 11.47 10.94
CA SER A 158 4.57 11.45 9.59
C SER A 158 3.59 11.95 8.52
N GLN A 159 4.12 12.20 7.32
CA GLN A 159 3.33 12.39 6.10
C GLN A 159 2.88 11.05 5.47
N SER A 160 2.85 9.96 6.25
CA SER A 160 2.40 8.66 5.75
C SER A 160 0.93 8.71 5.35
N ALA A 161 0.58 7.95 4.30
CA ALA A 161 -0.81 7.73 3.90
C ALA A 161 -1.68 7.12 5.02
N LEU A 162 -1.04 6.50 6.03
CA LEU A 162 -1.70 5.87 7.16
C LEU A 162 -1.72 6.73 8.44
N ARG A 163 -1.27 7.99 8.39
CA ARG A 163 -1.25 8.90 9.55
C ARG A 163 -2.62 9.03 10.23
N HIS A 164 -3.68 9.09 9.43
CA HIS A 164 -5.06 9.23 9.89
C HIS A 164 -5.55 7.98 10.61
N SER A 165 -5.23 6.80 10.08
CA SER A 165 -5.51 5.52 10.74
C SER A 165 -4.72 5.36 12.04
N ALA A 166 -3.47 5.83 12.09
CA ALA A 166 -2.66 5.82 13.30
C ALA A 166 -3.27 6.72 14.39
N ARG A 167 -3.65 7.96 14.05
CA ARG A 167 -4.34 8.89 14.97
C ARG A 167 -5.66 8.31 15.46
N GLU A 168 -6.41 7.64 14.58
CA GLU A 168 -7.65 6.97 14.95
C GLU A 168 -7.43 5.87 15.99
N ILE A 169 -6.42 5.01 15.79
CA ILE A 169 -6.07 3.96 16.76
C ILE A 169 -5.64 4.56 18.10
N ILE A 170 -4.88 5.67 18.09
CA ILE A 170 -4.52 6.40 19.31
C ILE A 170 -5.78 6.93 20.01
N ALA A 171 -6.72 7.52 19.27
CA ALA A 171 -7.98 8.02 19.83
C ALA A 171 -8.81 6.90 20.47
N LEU A 172 -8.90 5.73 19.82
CA LEU A 172 -9.57 4.55 20.37
C LEU A 172 -8.91 4.05 21.66
N ALA A 173 -7.58 4.00 21.71
CA ALA A 173 -6.85 3.64 22.92
C ALA A 173 -7.10 4.66 24.06
N GLN A 174 -7.20 5.95 23.74
CA GLN A 174 -7.50 7.01 24.72
C GLN A 174 -8.92 6.85 25.28
N VAL A 175 -9.92 6.56 24.44
CA VAL A 175 -11.28 6.26 24.89
C VAL A 175 -11.28 5.11 25.87
N ARG A 176 -10.60 4.01 25.53
CA ARG A 176 -10.52 2.83 26.39
C ARG A 176 -9.83 3.12 27.73
N ALA A 177 -8.79 3.95 27.72
CA ALA A 177 -8.07 4.35 28.92
C ALA A 177 -8.86 5.35 29.81
N GLY A 178 -10.04 5.81 29.36
CA GLY A 178 -10.84 6.83 30.07
C GLY A 178 -10.36 8.27 29.83
N GLU A 179 -9.37 8.47 28.96
CA GLU A 179 -8.80 9.77 28.61
C GLU A 179 -9.67 10.50 27.57
N LEU A 180 -10.94 10.70 27.90
CA LEU A 180 -11.96 11.16 26.96
C LEU A 180 -11.68 12.55 26.38
N ALA A 181 -11.12 13.46 27.17
CA ALA A 181 -10.72 14.79 26.69
C ALA A 181 -9.58 14.70 25.66
N ALA A 182 -8.61 13.81 25.88
CA ALA A 182 -7.52 13.56 24.94
C ALA A 182 -8.04 12.89 23.66
N ALA A 183 -8.93 11.91 23.79
CA ALA A 183 -9.60 11.26 22.66
C ALA A 183 -10.37 12.26 21.79
N ASN A 184 -11.13 13.16 22.41
CA ASN A 184 -11.86 14.21 21.69
C ASN A 184 -10.91 15.14 20.93
N LYS A 185 -9.80 15.54 21.55
CA LYS A 185 -8.77 16.37 20.92
C LYS A 185 -8.15 15.67 19.72
N THR A 186 -7.76 14.40 19.87
CA THR A 186 -7.19 13.61 18.77
C THR A 186 -8.19 13.47 17.62
N ALA A 187 -9.45 13.11 17.91
CA ALA A 187 -10.50 12.98 16.90
C ALA A 187 -10.80 14.32 16.19
N THR A 188 -10.76 15.44 16.90
CA THR A 188 -10.87 16.78 16.31
C THR A 188 -9.73 17.06 15.34
N SER A 189 -8.48 16.77 15.72
CA SER A 189 -7.32 16.97 14.84
C SER A 189 -7.39 16.14 13.55
N ILE A 190 -8.04 14.98 13.58
CA ILE A 190 -8.30 14.17 12.38
C ILE A 190 -9.28 14.88 11.45
N MET A 191 -10.33 15.50 12.00
CA MET A 191 -11.37 16.18 11.21
C MET A 191 -10.92 17.52 10.64
N ASP A 192 -10.00 18.19 11.33
CA ASP A 192 -9.42 19.47 10.91
C ASP A 192 -8.47 19.33 9.71
N ASP A 193 -7.95 18.12 9.47
CA ASP A 193 -7.11 17.84 8.30
C ASP A 193 -7.99 17.68 7.04
N PRO A 194 -7.78 18.49 5.98
CA PRO A 194 -8.58 18.41 4.76
C PRO A 194 -8.33 17.13 3.95
N GLU A 195 -7.19 16.46 4.13
CA GLU A 195 -6.82 15.26 3.39
C GLU A 195 -7.36 13.96 4.03
N VAL A 196 -8.13 14.06 5.13
CA VAL A 196 -8.68 12.87 5.78
C VAL A 196 -9.70 12.16 4.88
N PRO A 197 -9.56 10.84 4.65
CA PRO A 197 -10.55 10.06 3.92
C PRO A 197 -11.91 10.04 4.62
N ALA A 198 -13.00 10.04 3.85
CA ALA A 198 -14.38 10.09 4.37
C ALA A 198 -14.67 9.00 5.42
N GLY A 199 -14.18 7.78 5.21
CA GLY A 199 -14.37 6.69 6.17
C GLY A 199 -13.71 6.96 7.53
N VAL A 200 -12.51 7.53 7.55
CA VAL A 200 -11.81 7.89 8.79
C VAL A 200 -12.49 9.10 9.45
N ARG A 201 -12.92 10.09 8.66
CA ARG A 201 -13.68 11.24 9.15
C ARG A 201 -14.96 10.81 9.89
N ASN A 202 -15.73 9.90 9.31
CA ASN A 202 -16.97 9.41 9.94
C ASN A 202 -16.68 8.72 11.29
N ARG A 203 -15.62 7.91 11.38
CA ARG A 203 -15.27 7.22 12.64
C ARG A 203 -14.69 8.18 13.68
N ALA A 204 -13.92 9.17 13.27
CA ALA A 204 -13.45 10.24 14.17
C ALA A 204 -14.62 11.05 14.74
N ASP A 205 -15.65 11.34 13.94
CA ASP A 205 -16.86 12.02 14.40
C ASP A 205 -17.63 11.21 15.46
N LEU A 206 -17.69 9.88 15.29
CA LEU A 206 -18.24 8.99 16.32
C LEU A 206 -17.45 9.11 17.63
N VAL A 207 -16.11 9.10 17.58
CA VAL A 207 -15.28 9.29 18.78
C VAL A 207 -15.54 10.65 19.43
N ARG A 208 -15.65 11.73 18.65
CA ARG A 208 -16.01 13.05 19.17
C ARG A 208 -17.37 13.06 19.87
N THR A 209 -18.38 12.46 19.25
CA THR A 209 -19.74 12.40 19.80
C THR A 209 -19.75 11.60 21.11
N LEU A 210 -19.06 10.46 21.16
CA LEU A 210 -18.92 9.63 22.36
C LEU A 210 -18.18 10.34 23.50
N THR A 211 -17.28 11.26 23.17
CA THR A 211 -16.42 11.98 24.14
C THR A 211 -16.90 13.39 24.44
N ALA A 212 -17.99 13.85 23.83
CA ALA A 212 -18.44 15.24 23.86
C ALA A 212 -18.75 15.75 25.28
N ALA A 213 -19.29 14.89 26.15
CA ALA A 213 -19.59 15.25 27.55
C ALA A 213 -18.33 15.53 28.39
N SER A 214 -17.16 15.06 27.95
CA SER A 214 -15.87 15.24 28.60
C SER A 214 -14.96 16.20 27.85
N ALA A 215 -15.43 16.75 26.72
CA ALA A 215 -14.71 17.80 26.00
C ALA A 215 -14.78 19.11 26.80
N PRO A 216 -13.68 19.88 26.89
CA PRO A 216 -13.76 21.23 27.41
C PRO A 216 -14.80 22.01 26.59
N ALA A 217 -15.74 22.67 27.27
CA ALA A 217 -16.80 23.43 26.60
C ALA A 217 -16.16 24.37 25.57
N PRO A 218 -16.74 24.50 24.35
CA PRO A 218 -16.25 25.48 23.39
C PRO A 218 -16.27 26.83 24.10
N SER A 219 -15.09 27.46 24.20
CA SER A 219 -14.97 28.80 24.76
C SER A 219 -15.94 29.69 23.98
N ALA A 220 -17.02 30.09 24.64
CA ALA A 220 -18.04 30.93 24.05
C ALA A 220 -17.36 32.14 23.40
N PRO A 221 -17.77 32.54 22.18
CA PRO A 221 -17.21 33.73 21.56
C PRO A 221 -17.37 34.87 22.56
N ALA A 222 -16.25 35.47 22.96
CA ALA A 222 -16.25 36.63 23.83
C ALA A 222 -17.24 37.62 23.23
N ALA A 223 -18.32 37.89 23.98
CA ALA A 223 -19.34 38.84 23.60
C ALA A 223 -18.61 40.13 23.19
N ALA A 224 -18.57 40.38 21.89
CA ALA A 224 -18.07 41.63 21.34
C ALA A 224 -18.92 42.70 22.02
N GLY A 225 -18.26 43.49 22.86
CA GLY A 225 -18.90 44.51 23.66
C GLY A 225 -19.81 45.35 22.78
N ALA A 226 -21.07 45.44 23.18
CA ALA A 226 -21.95 46.50 22.76
C ALA A 226 -21.26 47.83 23.13
N ALA A 227 -20.55 48.41 22.18
CA ALA A 227 -20.10 49.79 22.26
C ALA A 227 -21.32 50.67 21.97
N THR A 228 -22.05 50.97 23.03
CA THR A 228 -22.93 52.13 23.10
C THR A 228 -22.04 53.35 23.37
N GLN A 229 -21.79 54.14 22.34
CA GLN A 229 -21.71 55.62 22.39
C GLN A 229 -21.46 56.17 20.99
#